data_AF-A0A2A2Q895-F1
#
_entry.id   AF-A0A2A2Q895-F1
#
_cell.length_a   1.000
_cell.length_b   1.000
_cell.length_c   1.000
_cell.angle_alpha   90.00
_cell.angle_beta   90.00
_cell.angle_gamma   90.00
#
_symmetry.space_group_name_H-M   'P 1'
#
loop_
_entity.id
_entity.type
_entity.pdbx_description
1 polymer ?
#
loop_
_entity_poly.entity_id
_entity_poly.type
_entity_poly.pdbx_seq_one_letter_code
_entity_poly.pdbx_strand_id
1 'polypeptide(L)'
;MIVVAPGVLAAPIDTAAEVAGIETAAQERTKVLLEPRTKLEEQFKAALKKLGEQARATEDVAGELAALRALNDLEAGTLAPGKIEHPGVAGLAKIHAEQSRKLMETAEPGLKQVRQDHIAALVALGVNLENAGMFQDAKAVAAVKDAVEKGSAAPMEVAMGYLEMPAAMRLRRRTEDRERMIQEAGGSVDSEQAVLQGLRWLKETQNEDGSWTGSSQCAMTGLALLALLGHGESPNSPEFGEACLKAIRFLVQRAGAKAGVLSSSGEKNHLPYEHAIATQALAEALIFCENESLAVPGLRLTVLKAGQFIVSNQHESGGWDYGYDESGQRGGDLSVTAWQLGALAACQKSGVPLRNLTLCMKKALDYVEKRQGSDGGFGYSGRGDTHSPNGYHTLTGAGMLCLEEGGRGGEPAVRSAFKYVEKKSRFHFNGEDCDLYGHYYESLALGQRGGDAWQLHQARVMPQLIENQNPDGSWKVPGGGKKPNAVAAAFTSNVHYRNCLCLLILESYYRIVPE
;
A
#
# COMPACT_ATOMS: atom_id res chain seq x y z
N MET A 1 32.33 58.60 10.89
CA MET A 1 30.92 58.61 11.32
C MET A 1 30.04 58.73 10.09
N ILE A 2 29.50 57.62 9.60
CA ILE A 2 28.33 57.63 8.71
C ILE A 2 27.18 57.12 9.57
N VAL A 3 26.24 58.02 9.84
CA VAL A 3 25.02 57.74 10.59
C VAL A 3 24.05 57.07 9.62
N VAL A 4 23.72 55.80 9.85
CA VAL A 4 22.60 55.14 9.16
C VAL A 4 21.35 55.38 10.01
N ALA A 5 20.36 56.04 9.40
CA ALA A 5 19.08 56.34 10.03
C ALA A 5 18.32 55.05 10.38
N PRO A 6 17.73 54.93 11.59
CA PRO A 6 16.80 53.86 11.90
C PRO A 6 15.42 54.23 11.36
N GLY A 7 14.92 53.52 10.35
CA GLY A 7 13.58 53.81 9.84
C GLY A 7 13.26 53.29 8.45
N VAL A 8 13.47 52.01 8.20
CA VAL A 8 12.58 51.27 7.28
C VAL A 8 12.10 50.06 8.07
N LEU A 9 11.03 50.24 8.83
CA LEU A 9 10.22 49.11 9.28
C LEU A 9 9.72 48.47 7.99
N ALA A 10 10.31 47.34 7.61
CA ALA A 10 9.77 46.49 6.55
C ALA A 10 8.28 46.28 6.89
N ALA A 11 7.39 46.53 5.93
CA ALA A 11 5.97 46.25 6.10
C ALA A 11 5.83 44.80 6.62
N PRO A 12 4.95 44.54 7.61
CA PRO A 12 4.76 43.19 8.11
C PRO A 12 4.41 42.28 6.93
N ILE A 13 5.22 41.24 6.72
CA ILE A 13 5.03 40.27 5.65
C ILE A 13 3.69 39.58 5.92
N ASP A 14 2.74 39.72 4.99
CA ASP A 14 1.51 38.93 5.02
C ASP A 14 1.84 37.52 4.54
N THR A 15 2.24 36.67 5.50
CA THR A 15 2.69 35.30 5.23
C THR A 15 1.65 34.50 4.45
N ALA A 16 0.35 34.76 4.62
CA ALA A 16 -0.70 34.05 3.88
C ALA A 16 -0.75 34.50 2.41
N ALA A 17 -0.62 35.79 2.14
CA ALA A 17 -0.57 36.31 0.78
C ALA A 17 0.70 35.86 0.05
N GLU A 18 1.85 35.82 0.73
CA GLU A 18 3.12 35.35 0.16
C GLU A 18 3.11 33.84 -0.12
N VAL A 19 2.52 33.02 0.77
CA VAL A 19 2.32 31.59 0.52
C VAL A 19 1.43 31.36 -0.70
N ALA A 20 0.30 32.06 -0.78
CA ALA A 20 -0.58 31.97 -1.95
C ALA A 20 0.14 32.40 -3.24
N GLY A 21 1.02 33.40 -3.16
CA GLY A 21 1.89 33.82 -4.27
C GLY A 21 2.87 32.73 -4.71
N ILE A 22 3.52 32.04 -3.78
CA ILE A 22 4.42 30.90 -4.06
C ILE A 22 3.65 29.74 -4.69
N GLU A 23 2.50 29.37 -4.13
CA GLU A 23 1.66 28.32 -4.66
C GLU A 23 1.21 28.64 -6.09
N THR A 24 0.77 29.88 -6.32
CA THR A 24 0.38 30.37 -7.65
C THR A 24 1.55 30.28 -8.62
N ALA A 25 2.75 30.73 -8.23
CA ALA A 25 3.95 30.66 -9.07
C ALA A 25 4.34 29.21 -9.40
N ALA A 26 4.23 28.28 -8.44
CA ALA A 26 4.50 26.87 -8.66
C ALA A 26 3.47 26.23 -9.62
N GLN A 27 2.19 26.59 -9.47
CA GLN A 27 1.12 26.16 -10.37
C GLN A 27 1.32 26.70 -11.80
N GLU A 28 1.70 27.97 -11.95
CA GLU A 28 1.98 28.56 -13.25
C GLU A 28 3.16 27.89 -13.96
N ARG A 29 4.27 27.67 -13.25
CA ARG A 29 5.43 26.98 -13.81
C ARG A 29 5.11 25.53 -14.19
N THR A 30 4.34 24.83 -13.36
CA THR A 30 3.85 23.48 -13.66
C THR A 30 2.97 23.49 -14.91
N LYS A 31 2.06 24.47 -15.04
CA LYS A 31 1.20 24.64 -16.20
C LYS A 31 2.00 24.88 -17.47
N VAL A 32 3.03 25.72 -17.43
CA VAL A 32 3.92 25.97 -18.57
C VAL A 32 4.66 24.69 -19.01
N LEU A 33 5.19 23.92 -18.05
CA LEU A 33 5.87 22.66 -18.34
C LEU A 33 4.94 21.60 -18.95
N LEU A 34 3.65 21.61 -18.58
CA LEU A 34 2.65 20.68 -19.10
C LEU A 34 1.90 21.19 -20.34
N GLU A 35 2.04 22.48 -20.71
CA GLU A 35 1.36 23.10 -21.85
C GLU A 35 1.54 22.33 -23.17
N PRO A 36 2.76 21.84 -23.53
CA PRO A 36 2.93 21.05 -24.74
C PRO A 36 2.09 19.78 -24.76
N ARG A 37 1.95 19.12 -23.60
CA ARG A 37 1.14 17.91 -23.45
C ARG A 37 -0.35 18.25 -23.53
N THR A 38 -0.78 19.36 -22.93
CA THR A 38 -2.17 19.84 -23.05
C THR A 38 -2.53 20.11 -24.51
N LYS A 39 -1.67 20.81 -25.25
CA LYS A 39 -1.87 21.07 -26.69
C LYS A 39 -1.92 19.78 -27.51
N LEU A 40 -1.06 18.81 -27.19
CA LEU A 40 -1.09 17.50 -27.82
C LEU A 40 -2.44 16.80 -27.60
N GLU A 41 -2.98 16.83 -26.36
CA GLU A 41 -4.27 16.22 -26.05
C GLU A 41 -5.42 16.91 -26.78
N GLU A 42 -5.41 18.25 -26.91
CA GLU A 42 -6.39 19.00 -27.69
C GLU A 42 -6.34 18.68 -29.18
N GLN A 43 -5.14 18.64 -29.77
CA GLN A 43 -4.94 18.22 -31.17
C GLN A 43 -5.45 16.80 -31.39
N PHE A 44 -5.22 15.93 -30.41
CA PHE A 44 -5.65 14.56 -30.46
C PHE A 44 -7.18 14.41 -30.37
N LYS A 45 -7.82 15.16 -29.47
CA LYS A 45 -9.29 15.26 -29.40
C LYS A 45 -9.88 15.75 -30.72
N ALA A 46 -9.28 16.77 -31.34
CA ALA A 46 -9.72 17.28 -32.63
C ALA A 46 -9.58 16.22 -33.74
N ALA A 47 -8.47 15.47 -33.75
CA ALA A 47 -8.26 14.39 -34.71
C ALA A 47 -9.28 13.26 -34.56
N LEU A 48 -9.60 12.83 -33.34
CA LEU A 48 -10.62 11.82 -33.08
C LEU A 48 -12.02 12.29 -33.48
N LYS A 49 -12.38 13.54 -33.17
CA LYS A 49 -13.66 14.13 -33.61
C LYS A 49 -13.79 14.14 -35.14
N LYS A 50 -12.76 14.61 -35.84
CA LYS A 50 -12.72 14.61 -37.31
C LYS A 50 -12.84 13.20 -37.88
N LEU A 51 -12.18 12.21 -37.27
CA LEU A 51 -12.28 10.82 -37.69
C LEU A 51 -13.72 10.30 -37.53
N GLY A 52 -14.38 10.62 -36.41
CA GLY A 52 -15.78 10.27 -36.17
C GLY A 52 -16.74 10.92 -37.18
N GLU A 53 -16.54 12.20 -37.49
CA GLU A 53 -17.32 12.92 -38.51
C GLU A 53 -17.15 12.31 -39.91
N GLN A 54 -15.92 11.94 -40.27
CA GLN A 54 -15.62 11.27 -41.54
C GLN A 54 -16.28 9.89 -41.63
N ALA A 55 -16.17 9.09 -40.56
CA ALA A 55 -16.79 7.77 -40.48
C ALA A 55 -18.32 7.87 -40.61
N ARG A 56 -18.93 8.86 -39.95
CA ARG A 56 -20.36 9.16 -40.07
C ARG A 56 -20.77 9.53 -41.50
N ALA A 57 -19.96 10.34 -42.20
CA ALA A 57 -20.22 10.76 -43.57
C ALA A 57 -20.14 9.60 -44.60
N THR A 58 -19.40 8.54 -44.27
CA THR A 58 -19.25 7.34 -45.10
C THR A 58 -20.09 6.16 -44.60
N GLU A 59 -21.02 6.38 -43.68
CA GLU A 59 -21.86 5.34 -43.05
C GLU A 59 -21.05 4.22 -42.35
N ASP A 60 -19.83 4.51 -41.91
CA ASP A 60 -19.00 3.60 -41.11
C ASP A 60 -19.34 3.73 -39.62
N VAL A 61 -20.39 3.01 -39.22
CA VAL A 61 -20.88 2.98 -37.84
C VAL A 61 -19.81 2.47 -36.86
N ALA A 62 -18.95 1.54 -37.29
CA ALA A 62 -17.90 0.98 -36.45
C ALA A 62 -16.80 2.01 -36.18
N GLY A 63 -16.39 2.76 -37.21
CA GLY A 63 -15.44 3.88 -37.09
C GLY A 63 -15.96 5.02 -36.22
N GLU A 64 -17.24 5.41 -36.38
CA GLU A 64 -17.88 6.46 -35.58
C GLU A 64 -17.91 6.09 -34.10
N LEU A 65 -18.36 4.87 -33.78
CA LEU A 65 -18.43 4.38 -32.40
C LEU A 65 -17.03 4.23 -31.77
N ALA A 66 -16.04 3.78 -32.54
CA ALA A 66 -14.66 3.67 -32.07
C ALA A 66 -14.05 5.05 -31.75
N ALA A 67 -14.32 6.07 -32.56
CA ALA A 67 -13.87 7.44 -32.31
C ALA A 67 -14.51 8.03 -31.05
N LEU A 68 -15.83 7.85 -30.86
CA LEU A 68 -16.56 8.29 -29.67
C LEU A 68 -16.05 7.61 -28.40
N ARG A 69 -15.84 6.29 -28.44
CA ARG A 69 -15.27 5.54 -27.30
C ARG A 69 -13.86 6.03 -26.96
N ALA A 70 -13.01 6.25 -27.97
CA ALA A 70 -11.67 6.77 -27.73
C ALA A 70 -11.65 8.19 -27.15
N LEU A 71 -12.61 9.05 -27.52
CA LEU A 71 -12.76 10.37 -26.90
C LEU A 71 -13.13 10.25 -25.42
N ASN A 72 -14.13 9.42 -25.10
CA ASN A 72 -14.55 9.18 -23.71
C ASN A 72 -13.41 8.56 -22.89
N ASP A 73 -12.70 7.58 -23.45
CA ASP A 73 -11.55 6.95 -22.79
C ASP A 73 -10.39 7.93 -22.59
N LEU A 74 -10.17 8.85 -23.52
CA LEU A 74 -9.16 9.90 -23.37
C LEU A 74 -9.53 10.85 -22.23
N GLU A 75 -10.77 11.34 -22.19
CA GLU A 75 -11.27 12.20 -21.11
C GLU A 75 -11.25 11.50 -19.74
N ALA A 76 -11.52 10.20 -19.70
CA ALA A 76 -11.43 9.38 -18.51
C ALA A 76 -9.99 8.99 -18.11
N GLY A 77 -8.99 9.25 -18.97
CA GLY A 77 -7.60 8.84 -18.77
C GLY A 77 -7.36 7.33 -18.91
N THR A 78 -8.27 6.61 -19.57
CA THR A 78 -8.28 5.16 -19.77
C THR A 78 -7.88 4.71 -21.18
N LEU A 79 -7.59 5.66 -22.09
CA LEU A 79 -7.26 5.37 -23.48
C LEU A 79 -6.06 4.42 -23.60
N ALA A 80 -6.31 3.22 -24.14
CA ALA A 80 -5.32 2.18 -24.35
C ALA A 80 -5.35 1.70 -25.82
N PRO A 81 -4.29 1.91 -26.61
CA PRO A 81 -4.32 1.58 -28.04
C PRO A 81 -4.56 0.09 -28.34
N GLY A 82 -4.15 -0.80 -27.42
CA GLY A 82 -4.35 -2.25 -27.56
C GLY A 82 -5.78 -2.73 -27.33
N LYS A 83 -6.69 -1.85 -26.86
CA LYS A 83 -8.12 -2.14 -26.67
C LYS A 83 -9.00 -1.59 -27.79
N ILE A 84 -8.41 -0.91 -28.78
CA ILE A 84 -9.13 -0.25 -29.86
C ILE A 84 -9.06 -1.14 -31.10
N GLU A 85 -10.22 -1.62 -31.54
CA GLU A 85 -10.33 -2.50 -32.72
C GLU A 85 -10.19 -1.75 -34.05
N HIS A 86 -10.63 -0.48 -34.10
CA HIS A 86 -10.60 0.29 -35.33
C HIS A 86 -9.16 0.78 -35.66
N PRO A 87 -8.56 0.39 -36.79
CA PRO A 87 -7.14 0.65 -37.08
C PRO A 87 -6.76 2.13 -37.10
N GLY A 88 -7.64 2.99 -37.64
CA GLY A 88 -7.41 4.43 -37.69
C GLY A 88 -7.40 5.09 -36.30
N VAL A 89 -8.27 4.64 -35.40
CA VAL A 89 -8.34 5.14 -34.01
C VAL A 89 -7.17 4.58 -33.19
N ALA A 90 -6.86 3.29 -33.39
CA ALA A 90 -5.73 2.64 -32.71
C ALA A 90 -4.38 3.27 -33.10
N GLY A 91 -4.19 3.60 -34.38
CA GLY A 91 -3.00 4.30 -34.87
C GLY A 91 -2.84 5.67 -34.24
N LEU A 92 -3.92 6.46 -34.23
CA LEU A 92 -4.00 7.74 -33.54
C LEU A 92 -3.64 7.60 -32.05
N ALA A 93 -4.26 6.66 -31.33
CA ALA A 93 -3.99 6.45 -29.91
C ALA A 93 -2.54 6.05 -29.61
N LYS A 94 -1.89 5.26 -30.48
CA LYS A 94 -0.46 4.93 -30.35
C LYS A 94 0.42 6.18 -30.49
N ILE A 95 0.15 7.02 -31.48
CA ILE A 95 0.88 8.27 -31.70
C ILE A 95 0.77 9.18 -30.48
N HIS A 96 -0.46 9.37 -29.98
CA HIS A 96 -0.70 10.16 -28.77
C HIS A 96 0.06 9.59 -27.55
N ALA A 97 0.00 8.27 -27.32
CA ALA A 97 0.67 7.65 -26.19
C ALA A 97 2.20 7.80 -26.25
N GLU A 98 2.80 7.68 -27.43
CA GLU A 98 4.24 7.85 -27.62
C GLU A 98 4.67 9.31 -27.45
N GLN A 99 3.96 10.24 -28.08
CA GLN A 99 4.27 11.67 -27.99
C GLN A 99 4.04 12.20 -26.56
N SER A 100 2.95 11.80 -25.90
CA SER A 100 2.65 12.17 -24.52
C SER A 100 3.74 11.67 -23.56
N ARG A 101 4.27 10.46 -23.78
CA ARG A 101 5.41 9.92 -23.01
C ARG A 101 6.67 10.78 -23.17
N LYS A 102 7.08 11.07 -24.42
CA LYS A 102 8.27 11.89 -24.69
C LYS A 102 8.17 13.29 -24.09
N LEU A 103 6.98 13.90 -24.17
CA LEU A 103 6.72 15.21 -23.55
C LEU A 103 6.83 15.14 -22.02
N MET A 104 6.35 14.07 -21.39
CA MET A 104 6.50 13.87 -19.95
C MET A 104 7.95 13.63 -19.53
N GLU A 105 8.70 12.80 -20.26
CA GLU A 105 10.14 12.59 -20.03
C GLU A 105 10.93 13.90 -20.11
N THR A 106 10.53 14.79 -21.03
CA THR A 106 11.15 16.12 -21.18
C THR A 106 10.75 17.08 -20.06
N ALA A 107 9.50 17.01 -19.59
CA ALA A 107 8.98 17.90 -18.55
C ALA A 107 9.41 17.49 -17.13
N GLU A 108 9.70 16.21 -16.91
CA GLU A 108 9.96 15.63 -15.58
C GLU A 108 11.10 16.32 -14.80
N PRO A 109 12.28 16.61 -15.38
CA PRO A 109 13.31 17.36 -14.67
C PRO A 109 12.85 18.76 -14.22
N GLY A 110 12.09 19.45 -15.08
CA GLY A 110 11.53 20.77 -14.77
C GLY A 110 10.47 20.70 -13.67
N LEU A 111 9.61 19.68 -13.68
CA LEU A 111 8.59 19.47 -12.65
C LEU A 111 9.23 19.16 -11.29
N LYS A 112 10.33 18.38 -11.29
CA LYS A 112 11.14 18.15 -10.09
C LYS A 112 11.71 19.47 -9.55
N GLN A 113 12.25 20.31 -10.43
CA GLN A 113 12.79 21.62 -10.04
C GLN A 113 11.70 22.56 -9.49
N VAL A 114 10.53 22.63 -10.12
CA VAL A 114 9.41 23.45 -9.62
C VAL A 114 9.01 23.04 -8.21
N ARG A 115 8.98 21.74 -7.93
CA ARG A 115 8.70 21.23 -6.57
C ARG A 115 9.79 21.61 -5.58
N GLN A 116 11.06 21.51 -5.97
CA GLN A 116 12.20 21.92 -5.14
C GLN A 116 12.12 23.41 -4.80
N ASP A 117 11.89 24.26 -5.80
CA ASP A 117 11.83 25.71 -5.62
C ASP A 117 10.63 26.12 -4.77
N HIS A 118 9.48 25.46 -4.94
CA HIS A 118 8.29 25.69 -4.13
C HIS A 118 8.59 25.42 -2.64
N ILE A 119 9.16 24.25 -2.33
CA ILE A 119 9.51 23.89 -0.95
C ILE A 119 10.55 24.87 -0.38
N ALA A 120 11.60 25.19 -1.14
CA ALA A 120 12.63 26.14 -0.71
C ALA A 120 12.03 27.53 -0.40
N ALA A 121 11.10 28.01 -1.22
CA ALA A 121 10.45 29.29 -1.02
C ALA A 121 9.55 29.31 0.24
N LEU A 122 8.79 28.24 0.50
CA LEU A 122 7.99 28.12 1.72
C LEU A 122 8.86 28.11 2.98
N VAL A 123 10.00 27.41 2.94
CA VAL A 123 10.98 27.40 4.04
C VAL A 123 11.57 28.79 4.27
N ALA A 124 11.94 29.50 3.20
CA ALA A 124 12.50 30.85 3.29
C ALA A 124 11.53 31.87 3.89
N LEU A 125 10.21 31.67 3.71
CA LEU A 125 9.16 32.48 4.38
C LEU A 125 8.94 32.13 5.85
N GLY A 126 9.64 31.12 6.39
CA GLY A 126 9.45 30.67 7.76
C GLY A 126 8.12 29.95 7.99
N VAL A 127 7.48 29.45 6.92
CA VAL A 127 6.25 28.65 7.02
C VAL A 127 6.56 27.38 7.80
N ASN A 128 5.80 27.14 8.87
CA ASN A 128 5.89 25.86 9.57
C ASN A 128 5.30 24.76 8.68
N LEU A 129 6.19 23.99 8.04
CA LEU A 129 5.85 22.91 7.13
C LEU A 129 5.04 21.77 7.80
N GLU A 130 5.09 21.65 9.14
CA GLU A 130 4.27 20.72 9.93
C GLU A 130 2.79 21.14 9.90
N ASN A 131 2.52 22.45 10.07
CA ASN A 131 1.16 22.99 10.08
C ASN A 131 0.53 23.06 8.67
N ALA A 132 1.35 23.00 7.62
CA ALA A 132 0.91 22.91 6.23
C ALA A 132 0.61 21.46 5.78
N GLY A 133 0.81 20.46 6.66
CA GLY A 133 0.55 19.04 6.36
C GLY A 133 1.51 18.41 5.35
N MET A 134 2.70 18.99 5.15
CA MET A 134 3.66 18.55 4.13
C MET A 134 4.71 17.54 4.64
N PHE A 135 4.99 17.53 5.96
CA PHE A 135 5.93 16.60 6.61
C PHE A 135 5.40 16.20 7.99
N GLN A 136 5.63 14.95 8.42
CA GLN A 136 5.23 14.45 9.75
C GLN A 136 6.40 14.13 10.70
N ASP A 137 7.67 14.25 10.27
CA ASP A 137 8.87 13.97 11.10
C ASP A 137 9.72 15.24 11.32
N ALA A 138 9.92 15.58 12.59
CA ALA A 138 10.70 16.73 13.06
C ALA A 138 12.19 16.67 12.66
N LYS A 139 12.77 15.49 12.43
CA LYS A 139 14.15 15.32 11.97
C LYS A 139 14.30 15.64 10.48
N ALA A 140 13.30 15.31 9.66
CA ALA A 140 13.27 15.73 8.26
C ALA A 140 13.15 17.26 8.14
N VAL A 141 12.30 17.88 8.97
CA VAL A 141 12.16 19.34 9.05
C VAL A 141 13.49 20.01 9.44
N ALA A 142 14.21 19.45 10.41
CA ALA A 142 15.52 19.97 10.82
C ALA A 142 16.59 19.83 9.73
N ALA A 143 16.62 18.70 9.00
CA ALA A 143 17.55 18.48 7.91
C ALA A 143 17.29 19.42 6.72
N VAL A 144 16.02 19.68 6.39
CA VAL A 144 15.63 20.64 5.35
C VAL A 144 16.03 22.07 5.73
N LYS A 145 15.84 22.48 7.00
CA LYS A 145 16.31 23.78 7.49
C LYS A 145 17.82 23.95 7.36
N ASP A 146 18.59 22.96 7.82
CA ASP A 146 20.06 22.98 7.77
C ASP A 146 20.61 23.01 6.32
N ALA A 147 19.93 22.32 5.39
CA ALA A 147 20.28 22.32 3.96
C ALA A 147 20.11 23.70 3.29
N VAL A 148 19.00 24.37 3.61
CA VAL A 148 18.66 25.70 3.09
C VAL A 148 19.60 26.77 3.66
N GLU A 149 19.91 26.71 4.95
CA GLU A 149 20.87 27.61 5.59
C GLU A 149 22.29 27.48 5.02
N LYS A 150 22.66 26.27 4.56
CA LYS A 150 24.00 25.98 4.00
C LYS A 150 24.09 26.08 2.47
N GLY A 151 22.99 26.37 1.79
CA GLY A 151 22.95 26.55 0.33
C GLY A 151 23.41 25.32 -0.48
N SER A 152 23.23 24.11 0.04
CA SER A 152 23.72 22.87 -0.57
C SER A 152 22.56 22.02 -1.12
N ALA A 153 22.68 21.57 -2.37
CA ALA A 153 21.67 20.73 -3.03
C ALA A 153 21.71 19.25 -2.56
N ALA A 154 22.87 18.76 -2.10
CA ALA A 154 23.03 17.35 -1.73
C ALA A 154 22.26 16.94 -0.45
N PRO A 155 22.21 17.75 0.62
CA PRO A 155 21.35 17.48 1.78
C PRO A 155 19.86 17.58 1.44
N MET A 156 19.49 18.37 0.43
CA MET A 156 18.10 18.51 -0.03
C MET A 156 17.64 17.28 -0.84
N GLU A 157 18.51 16.64 -1.63
CA GLU A 157 18.21 15.34 -2.26
C GLU A 157 18.15 14.19 -1.24
N VAL A 158 19.01 14.20 -0.22
CA VAL A 158 18.93 13.24 0.89
C VAL A 158 17.66 13.47 1.71
N ALA A 159 17.32 14.72 2.06
CA ALA A 159 16.10 15.12 2.76
C ALA A 159 14.81 14.96 1.93
N MET A 160 14.90 14.92 0.60
CA MET A 160 13.78 14.56 -0.29
C MET A 160 13.69 13.05 -0.53
N GLY A 161 14.77 12.30 -0.34
CA GLY A 161 14.72 10.85 -0.08
C GLY A 161 13.96 10.53 1.21
N TYR A 162 13.90 11.47 2.14
CA TYR A 162 12.96 11.51 3.27
C TYR A 162 11.57 12.06 2.87
N LEU A 163 11.08 11.79 1.65
CA LEU A 163 9.64 11.58 1.45
C LEU A 163 9.32 10.23 2.12
N GLU A 164 9.22 10.28 3.45
CA GLU A 164 9.81 9.27 4.32
C GLU A 164 9.26 7.87 4.09
N MET A 165 10.15 6.94 3.74
CA MET A 165 9.93 5.55 4.12
C MET A 165 9.51 5.53 5.60
N PRO A 166 8.31 5.01 5.92
CA PRO A 166 7.79 5.02 7.28
C PRO A 166 8.84 4.53 8.28
N ALA A 167 8.90 5.13 9.47
CA ALA A 167 9.96 4.86 10.46
C ALA A 167 10.17 3.35 10.70
N ALA A 168 9.09 2.57 10.82
CA ALA A 168 9.15 1.11 10.94
C ALA A 168 9.86 0.42 9.76
N MET A 169 9.55 0.82 8.53
CA MET A 169 10.22 0.28 7.33
C MET A 169 11.70 0.69 7.28
N ARG A 170 12.04 1.92 7.70
CA ARG A 170 13.44 2.38 7.75
C ARG A 170 14.25 1.64 8.81
N LEU A 171 13.69 1.45 9.99
CA LEU A 171 14.37 0.79 11.11
C LEU A 171 14.59 -0.71 10.85
N ARG A 172 13.62 -1.41 10.27
CA ARG A 172 13.77 -2.85 9.99
C ARG A 172 14.83 -3.18 8.92
N ARG A 173 15.35 -2.20 8.17
CA ARG A 173 16.42 -2.41 7.17
C ARG A 173 17.80 -2.54 7.77
N ARG A 174 18.09 -1.84 8.88
CA ARG A 174 19.39 -1.91 9.54
C ARG A 174 19.34 -3.04 10.55
N THR A 175 20.20 -4.04 10.37
CA THR A 175 20.26 -5.21 11.26
C THR A 175 20.33 -4.80 12.74
N GLU A 176 21.17 -3.83 13.10
CA GLU A 176 21.32 -3.33 14.47
C GLU A 176 20.02 -2.73 15.04
N ASP A 177 19.26 -2.00 14.21
CA ASP A 177 17.97 -1.43 14.64
C ASP A 177 16.90 -2.51 14.75
N ARG A 178 16.87 -3.46 13.81
CA ARG A 178 15.93 -4.57 13.83
C ARG A 178 16.16 -5.47 15.05
N GLU A 179 17.40 -5.84 15.31
CA GLU A 179 17.79 -6.60 16.50
C GLU A 179 17.40 -5.87 17.79
N ARG A 180 17.61 -4.55 17.85
CA ARG A 180 17.17 -3.74 19.00
C ARG A 180 15.65 -3.79 19.17
N MET A 181 14.87 -3.58 18.11
CA MET A 181 13.40 -3.65 18.17
C MET A 181 12.91 -5.04 18.61
N ILE A 182 13.55 -6.11 18.11
CA ILE A 182 13.25 -7.49 18.54
C ILE A 182 13.47 -7.62 20.04
N GLN A 183 14.61 -7.18 20.56
CA GLN A 183 14.92 -7.26 21.99
C GLN A 183 13.95 -6.42 22.84
N GLU A 184 13.67 -5.17 22.44
CA GLU A 184 12.76 -4.26 23.14
C GLU A 184 11.32 -4.78 23.17
N ALA A 185 10.88 -5.42 22.08
CA ALA A 185 9.56 -6.04 21.98
C ALA A 185 9.49 -7.43 22.63
N GLY A 186 10.60 -7.95 23.18
CA GLY A 186 10.66 -9.20 23.94
C GLY A 186 10.92 -10.46 23.10
N GLY A 187 11.32 -10.30 21.84
CA GLY A 187 11.79 -11.37 20.98
C GLY A 187 13.23 -11.80 21.27
N SER A 188 13.72 -12.78 20.50
CA SER A 188 15.03 -13.40 20.71
C SER A 188 15.80 -13.58 19.40
N VAL A 189 17.09 -13.92 19.52
CA VAL A 189 17.90 -14.32 18.36
C VAL A 189 17.25 -15.51 17.62
N ASP A 190 16.65 -16.44 18.36
CA ASP A 190 15.95 -17.59 17.76
C ASP A 190 14.77 -17.16 16.88
N SER A 191 14.05 -16.09 17.27
CA SER A 191 12.95 -15.56 16.45
C SER A 191 13.45 -14.97 15.13
N GLU A 192 14.56 -14.23 15.13
CA GLU A 192 15.20 -13.70 13.91
C GLU A 192 15.74 -14.84 13.02
N GLN A 193 16.37 -15.85 13.63
CA GLN A 193 16.85 -17.01 12.88
C GLN A 193 15.71 -17.79 12.24
N ALA A 194 14.58 -17.93 12.93
CA ALA A 194 13.39 -18.57 12.37
C ALA A 194 12.85 -17.78 11.16
N VAL A 195 12.82 -16.45 11.24
CA VAL A 195 12.45 -15.60 10.09
C VAL A 195 13.40 -15.84 8.91
N LEU A 196 14.72 -15.73 9.12
CA LEU A 196 15.71 -15.91 8.06
C LEU A 196 15.62 -17.28 7.39
N GLN A 197 15.42 -18.36 8.16
CA GLN A 197 15.21 -19.71 7.61
C GLN A 197 13.95 -19.80 6.76
N GLY A 198 12.83 -19.20 7.22
CA GLY A 198 11.60 -19.17 6.45
C GLY A 198 11.71 -18.33 5.17
N LEU A 199 12.44 -17.22 5.19
CA LEU A 199 12.71 -16.42 3.99
C LEU A 199 13.60 -17.17 2.98
N ARG A 200 14.58 -17.93 3.46
CA ARG A 200 15.39 -18.82 2.59
C ARG A 200 14.54 -19.90 1.94
N TRP A 201 13.62 -20.51 2.70
CA TRP A 201 12.64 -21.44 2.14
C TRP A 201 11.79 -20.79 1.04
N LEU A 202 11.31 -19.55 1.26
CA LEU A 202 10.59 -18.81 0.21
C LEU A 202 11.45 -18.60 -1.03
N LYS A 203 12.71 -18.16 -0.87
CA LYS A 203 13.65 -17.98 -1.97
C LYS A 203 13.90 -19.28 -2.75
N GLU A 204 14.06 -20.40 -2.07
CA GLU A 204 14.33 -21.71 -2.68
C GLU A 204 13.10 -22.30 -3.39
N THR A 205 11.89 -21.92 -2.98
CA THR A 205 10.63 -22.41 -3.55
C THR A 205 9.97 -21.46 -4.55
N GLN A 206 10.63 -20.34 -4.88
CA GLN A 206 10.14 -19.41 -5.90
C GLN A 206 10.20 -20.05 -7.29
N ASN A 207 9.13 -19.90 -8.07
CA ASN A 207 9.10 -20.34 -9.47
C ASN A 207 10.05 -19.49 -10.33
N GLU A 208 10.46 -20.01 -11.49
CA GLU A 208 11.38 -19.30 -12.40
C GLU A 208 10.85 -17.93 -12.85
N ASP A 209 9.51 -17.80 -13.01
CA ASP A 209 8.82 -16.58 -13.41
C ASP A 209 8.67 -15.55 -12.29
N GLY A 210 9.13 -15.87 -11.07
CA GLY A 210 9.06 -15.01 -9.89
C GLY A 210 7.83 -15.17 -9.03
N SER A 211 6.87 -16.01 -9.45
CA SER A 211 5.68 -16.31 -8.66
C SER A 211 5.96 -17.38 -7.59
N TRP A 212 4.99 -17.58 -6.72
CA TRP A 212 4.90 -18.77 -5.87
C TRP A 212 3.61 -19.53 -6.15
N THR A 213 3.71 -20.86 -5.94
CA THR A 213 2.64 -21.85 -6.14
C THR A 213 2.12 -21.92 -7.59
N GLY A 214 1.16 -22.80 -7.87
CA GLY A 214 0.47 -22.90 -9.16
C GLY A 214 -0.93 -22.27 -9.20
N SER A 215 -1.46 -21.80 -8.06
CA SER A 215 -2.83 -21.31 -7.91
C SER A 215 -2.87 -20.10 -7.00
N SER A 216 -3.71 -19.10 -7.31
CA SER A 216 -3.74 -17.83 -6.57
C SER A 216 -2.37 -17.15 -6.47
N GLN A 217 -1.52 -17.34 -7.49
CA GLN A 217 -0.16 -16.82 -7.63
C GLN A 217 -0.02 -15.34 -7.22
N CYS A 218 -0.97 -14.45 -7.49
CA CYS A 218 -0.91 -13.03 -7.10
C CYS A 218 -0.99 -12.87 -5.59
N ALA A 219 -1.95 -13.51 -4.92
CA ALA A 219 -2.02 -13.53 -3.46
C ALA A 219 -0.76 -14.17 -2.86
N MET A 220 -0.36 -15.34 -3.37
CA MET A 220 0.76 -16.09 -2.80
C MET A 220 2.10 -15.35 -2.98
N THR A 221 2.31 -14.73 -4.15
CA THR A 221 3.47 -13.89 -4.43
C THR A 221 3.42 -12.60 -3.61
N GLY A 222 2.24 -11.99 -3.46
CA GLY A 222 2.06 -10.81 -2.63
C GLY A 222 2.39 -11.07 -1.15
N LEU A 223 1.95 -12.20 -0.58
CA LEU A 223 2.29 -12.59 0.79
C LEU A 223 3.78 -12.86 0.98
N ALA A 224 4.41 -13.58 0.04
CA ALA A 224 5.86 -13.84 0.10
C ALA A 224 6.67 -12.54 -0.02
N LEU A 225 6.27 -11.66 -0.95
CA LEU A 225 6.88 -10.35 -1.10
C LEU A 225 6.67 -9.48 0.14
N LEU A 226 5.48 -9.51 0.75
CA LEU A 226 5.27 -8.84 2.02
C LEU A 226 6.26 -9.35 3.07
N ALA A 227 6.40 -10.66 3.29
CA ALA A 227 7.35 -11.21 4.27
C ALA A 227 8.80 -10.74 4.01
N LEU A 228 9.27 -10.84 2.76
CA LEU A 228 10.58 -10.34 2.36
C LEU A 228 10.76 -8.85 2.71
N LEU A 229 9.84 -7.99 2.27
CA LEU A 229 9.87 -6.56 2.57
C LEU A 229 9.75 -6.29 4.08
N GLY A 230 9.03 -7.15 4.81
CA GLY A 230 8.79 -7.11 6.25
C GLY A 230 10.06 -7.23 7.06
N HIS A 231 10.94 -8.14 6.68
CA HIS A 231 12.28 -8.24 7.25
C HIS A 231 13.20 -7.07 6.85
N GLY A 232 12.79 -6.27 5.86
CA GLY A 232 13.55 -5.14 5.34
C GLY A 232 14.31 -5.46 4.05
N GLU A 233 14.03 -6.60 3.41
CA GLU A 233 14.63 -6.94 2.14
C GLU A 233 14.07 -6.10 1.00
N SER A 234 14.90 -5.79 0.02
CA SER A 234 14.53 -5.07 -1.20
C SER A 234 15.24 -5.69 -2.40
N PRO A 235 14.98 -5.26 -3.65
CA PRO A 235 15.77 -5.75 -4.78
C PRO A 235 17.28 -5.47 -4.71
N ASN A 236 17.73 -4.55 -3.85
CA ASN A 236 19.15 -4.29 -3.61
C ASN A 236 19.75 -5.18 -2.51
N SER A 237 18.94 -6.03 -1.87
CA SER A 237 19.42 -6.95 -0.83
C SER A 237 20.43 -7.97 -1.36
N PRO A 238 21.54 -8.22 -0.65
CA PRO A 238 22.55 -9.18 -1.08
C PRO A 238 22.04 -10.61 -1.24
N GLU A 239 21.22 -11.08 -0.30
CA GLU A 239 20.75 -12.48 -0.28
C GLU A 239 19.40 -12.65 -1.01
N PHE A 240 18.46 -11.73 -0.78
CA PHE A 240 17.06 -11.87 -1.20
C PHE A 240 16.67 -10.95 -2.38
N GLY A 241 17.58 -10.12 -2.88
CA GLY A 241 17.26 -9.08 -3.86
C GLY A 241 16.68 -9.60 -5.17
N GLU A 242 17.24 -10.67 -5.71
CA GLU A 242 16.69 -11.28 -6.93
C GLU A 242 15.27 -11.84 -6.72
N ALA A 243 15.01 -12.44 -5.55
CA ALA A 243 13.68 -12.96 -5.23
C ALA A 243 12.64 -11.83 -5.15
N CYS A 244 12.99 -10.72 -4.50
CA CYS A 244 12.17 -9.50 -4.45
C CYS A 244 11.91 -8.95 -5.87
N LEU A 245 12.96 -8.79 -6.68
CA LEU A 245 12.85 -8.22 -8.02
C LEU A 245 11.95 -9.06 -8.93
N LYS A 246 12.11 -10.38 -8.91
CA LYS A 246 11.28 -11.31 -9.70
C LYS A 246 9.82 -11.27 -9.26
N ALA A 247 9.55 -11.25 -7.95
CA ALA A 247 8.20 -11.15 -7.41
C ALA A 247 7.49 -9.85 -7.86
N ILE A 248 8.20 -8.72 -7.78
CA ILE A 248 7.68 -7.42 -8.21
C ILE A 248 7.39 -7.44 -9.72
N ARG A 249 8.33 -7.93 -10.54
CA ARG A 249 8.17 -8.02 -11.99
C ARG A 249 6.99 -8.91 -12.39
N PHE A 250 6.84 -10.07 -11.75
CA PHE A 250 5.70 -10.97 -11.98
C PHE A 250 4.36 -10.25 -11.76
N LEU A 251 4.20 -9.59 -10.61
CA LEU A 251 2.96 -8.89 -10.27
C LEU A 251 2.70 -7.70 -11.19
N VAL A 252 3.72 -6.90 -11.53
CA VAL A 252 3.60 -5.78 -12.50
C VAL A 252 3.19 -6.28 -13.89
N GLN A 253 3.81 -7.36 -14.37
CA GLN A 253 3.44 -7.97 -15.65
C GLN A 253 1.99 -8.49 -15.62
N ARG A 254 1.58 -9.12 -14.53
CA ARG A 254 0.21 -9.63 -14.36
C ARG A 254 -0.83 -8.51 -14.38
N ALA A 255 -0.56 -7.42 -13.67
CA ALA A 255 -1.43 -6.25 -13.67
C ALA A 255 -1.53 -5.61 -15.06
N GLY A 256 -0.40 -5.49 -15.77
CA GLY A 256 -0.35 -4.94 -17.13
C GLY A 256 -1.25 -5.70 -18.11
N ALA A 257 -1.27 -7.03 -18.04
CA ALA A 257 -2.11 -7.88 -18.88
C ALA A 257 -3.62 -7.73 -18.61
N LYS A 258 -4.01 -7.26 -17.42
CA LYS A 258 -5.42 -7.12 -16.99
C LYS A 258 -5.78 -5.69 -16.62
N ALA A 259 -5.15 -4.70 -17.25
CA ALA A 259 -5.45 -3.27 -17.08
C ALA A 259 -5.42 -2.77 -15.61
N GLY A 260 -4.50 -3.30 -14.80
CA GLY A 260 -4.33 -2.96 -13.38
C GLY A 260 -4.89 -4.00 -12.41
N VAL A 261 -5.63 -5.01 -12.88
CA VAL A 261 -6.23 -6.04 -12.02
C VAL A 261 -5.23 -7.16 -11.74
N LEU A 262 -4.80 -7.28 -10.47
CA LEU A 262 -3.95 -8.36 -9.97
C LEU A 262 -4.78 -9.62 -9.67
N SER A 263 -4.60 -10.67 -10.48
CA SER A 263 -5.41 -11.89 -10.40
C SER A 263 -4.78 -13.08 -11.14
N SER A 264 -4.78 -14.25 -10.51
CA SER A 264 -4.15 -15.48 -11.05
C SER A 264 -5.08 -16.32 -11.91
N SER A 265 -6.35 -16.41 -11.58
CA SER A 265 -7.35 -17.10 -12.40
C SER A 265 -8.43 -16.12 -12.85
N GLY A 266 -9.25 -16.49 -13.84
CA GLY A 266 -10.47 -15.74 -14.14
C GLY A 266 -11.56 -15.86 -13.07
N GLU A 267 -11.28 -16.53 -11.94
CA GLU A 267 -12.23 -16.75 -10.87
C GLU A 267 -12.56 -15.43 -10.18
N LYS A 268 -13.81 -15.03 -10.33
CA LYS A 268 -14.27 -13.74 -9.83
C LYS A 268 -14.31 -13.72 -8.30
N ASN A 269 -14.76 -14.79 -7.64
CA ASN A 269 -15.06 -14.72 -6.21
C ASN A 269 -13.86 -14.36 -5.32
N HIS A 270 -12.68 -14.93 -5.57
CA HIS A 270 -11.49 -14.67 -4.74
C HIS A 270 -10.64 -13.49 -5.23
N LEU A 271 -11.04 -12.84 -6.32
CA LEU A 271 -10.37 -11.67 -6.88
C LEU A 271 -10.05 -10.57 -5.85
N PRO A 272 -10.94 -10.20 -4.90
CA PRO A 272 -10.64 -9.16 -3.93
C PRO A 272 -9.42 -9.44 -3.05
N TYR A 273 -9.23 -10.70 -2.62
CA TYR A 273 -8.06 -11.09 -1.82
C TYR A 273 -6.78 -11.02 -2.64
N GLU A 274 -6.78 -11.64 -3.83
CA GLU A 274 -5.61 -11.62 -4.70
C GLU A 274 -5.18 -10.20 -5.06
N HIS A 275 -6.16 -9.35 -5.36
CA HIS A 275 -5.92 -7.99 -5.76
C HIS A 275 -5.36 -7.15 -4.62
N ALA A 276 -5.98 -7.20 -3.44
CA ALA A 276 -5.57 -6.40 -2.29
C ALA A 276 -4.18 -6.78 -1.76
N ILE A 277 -3.94 -8.08 -1.55
CA ILE A 277 -2.66 -8.58 -1.03
C ILE A 277 -1.51 -8.19 -1.96
N ALA A 278 -1.68 -8.39 -3.27
CA ALA A 278 -0.66 -8.03 -4.25
C ALA A 278 -0.48 -6.51 -4.36
N THR A 279 -1.56 -5.73 -4.24
CA THR A 279 -1.51 -4.25 -4.25
C THR A 279 -0.73 -3.74 -3.05
N GLN A 280 -1.00 -4.27 -1.85
CA GLN A 280 -0.27 -3.92 -0.64
C GLN A 280 1.23 -4.21 -0.79
N ALA A 281 1.58 -5.41 -1.29
CA ALA A 281 2.96 -5.80 -1.50
C ALA A 281 3.69 -4.88 -2.50
N LEU A 282 3.05 -4.54 -3.63
CA LEU A 282 3.63 -3.64 -4.62
C LEU A 282 3.75 -2.20 -4.11
N ALA A 283 2.81 -1.74 -3.29
CA ALA A 283 2.87 -0.41 -2.67
C ALA A 283 4.03 -0.32 -1.65
N GLU A 284 4.23 -1.35 -0.81
CA GLU A 284 5.41 -1.42 0.06
C GLU A 284 6.70 -1.49 -0.78
N ALA A 285 6.74 -2.34 -1.82
CA ALA A 285 7.90 -2.44 -2.71
C ALA A 285 8.24 -1.11 -3.39
N LEU A 286 7.24 -0.33 -3.78
CA LEU A 286 7.42 1.00 -4.37
C LEU A 286 8.15 1.94 -3.41
N ILE A 287 7.77 1.94 -2.12
CA ILE A 287 8.43 2.74 -1.09
C ILE A 287 9.92 2.39 -1.03
N PHE A 288 10.26 1.10 -0.94
CA PHE A 288 11.66 0.64 -0.94
C PHE A 288 12.40 1.05 -2.22
N CYS A 289 11.83 0.76 -3.39
CA CYS A 289 12.48 1.03 -4.67
C CYS A 289 12.74 2.52 -4.87
N GLU A 290 11.77 3.41 -4.59
CA GLU A 290 11.96 4.86 -4.74
C GLU A 290 12.97 5.42 -3.73
N ASN A 291 12.93 4.97 -2.47
CA ASN A 291 13.89 5.39 -1.44
C ASN A 291 15.33 4.91 -1.74
N GLU A 292 15.48 3.82 -2.48
CA GLU A 292 16.78 3.29 -2.90
C GLU A 292 17.17 3.72 -4.32
N SER A 293 16.43 4.65 -4.94
CA SER A 293 16.65 5.11 -6.32
C SER A 293 16.68 3.98 -7.36
N LEU A 294 15.93 2.90 -7.10
CA LEU A 294 15.81 1.77 -8.00
C LEU A 294 14.58 1.92 -8.91
N ALA A 295 14.84 2.06 -10.21
CA ALA A 295 13.78 2.11 -11.21
C ALA A 295 13.28 0.69 -11.54
N VAL A 296 12.04 0.36 -11.13
CA VAL A 296 11.31 -0.82 -11.62
C VAL A 296 10.23 -0.36 -12.60
N PRO A 297 10.38 -0.63 -13.92
CA PRO A 297 9.44 -0.15 -14.93
C PRO A 297 7.99 -0.54 -14.65
N GLY A 298 7.09 0.44 -14.66
CA GLY A 298 5.65 0.23 -14.49
C GLY A 298 5.18 0.01 -13.05
N LEU A 299 6.06 -0.06 -12.05
CA LEU A 299 5.69 -0.30 -10.66
C LEU A 299 4.75 0.79 -10.12
N ARG A 300 5.18 2.06 -10.16
CA ARG A 300 4.36 3.20 -9.66
C ARG A 300 3.00 3.29 -10.35
N LEU A 301 2.97 3.12 -11.67
CA LEU A 301 1.72 3.14 -12.44
C LEU A 301 0.81 1.96 -12.09
N THR A 302 1.39 0.79 -11.80
CA THR A 302 0.64 -0.40 -11.39
C THR A 302 0.01 -0.19 -10.02
N VAL A 303 0.77 0.31 -9.04
CA VAL A 303 0.25 0.64 -7.70
C VAL A 303 -0.87 1.66 -7.78
N LEU A 304 -0.70 2.73 -8.57
CA LEU A 304 -1.75 3.73 -8.82
C LEU A 304 -3.03 3.10 -9.37
N LYS A 305 -2.92 2.27 -10.41
CA LYS A 305 -4.08 1.64 -11.06
C LYS A 305 -4.78 0.62 -10.16
N ALA A 306 -4.01 -0.21 -9.47
CA ALA A 306 -4.54 -1.22 -8.57
C ALA A 306 -5.21 -0.58 -7.35
N GLY A 307 -4.55 0.39 -6.70
CA GLY A 307 -5.16 1.17 -5.62
C GLY A 307 -6.44 1.90 -6.05
N GLN A 308 -6.45 2.50 -7.25
CA GLN A 308 -7.64 3.16 -7.77
C GLN A 308 -8.77 2.17 -8.06
N PHE A 309 -8.44 0.95 -8.50
CA PHE A 309 -9.42 -0.12 -8.68
C PHE A 309 -10.12 -0.46 -7.36
N ILE A 310 -9.37 -0.61 -6.26
CA ILE A 310 -9.94 -0.85 -4.92
C ILE A 310 -10.93 0.26 -4.54
N VAL A 311 -10.52 1.53 -4.66
CA VAL A 311 -11.37 2.68 -4.32
C VAL A 311 -12.64 2.73 -5.18
N SER A 312 -12.52 2.38 -6.46
CA SER A 312 -13.61 2.46 -7.43
C SER A 312 -14.61 1.30 -7.36
N ASN A 313 -14.32 0.23 -6.61
CA ASN A 313 -15.19 -0.94 -6.49
C ASN A 313 -15.60 -1.18 -5.02
N GLN A 314 -15.84 -0.11 -4.27
CA GLN A 314 -16.30 -0.16 -2.87
C GLN A 314 -17.83 -0.22 -2.83
N HIS A 315 -18.38 -1.16 -2.05
CA HIS A 315 -19.81 -1.26 -1.85
C HIS A 315 -20.38 -0.02 -1.13
N GLU A 316 -21.66 0.31 -1.33
CA GLU A 316 -22.31 1.48 -0.71
C GLU A 316 -22.27 1.48 0.83
N SER A 317 -22.17 0.28 1.43
CA SER A 317 -22.00 0.04 2.87
C SER A 317 -20.67 0.55 3.43
N GLY A 318 -19.67 0.74 2.57
CA GLY A 318 -18.27 1.01 2.91
C GLY A 318 -17.34 -0.21 2.90
N GLY A 319 -17.88 -1.43 2.88
CA GLY A 319 -17.08 -2.66 2.82
C GLY A 319 -16.74 -3.11 1.39
N TRP A 320 -16.05 -4.25 1.30
CA TRP A 320 -15.86 -4.98 0.05
C TRP A 320 -16.28 -6.44 0.21
N ASP A 321 -16.88 -7.00 -0.84
CA ASP A 321 -17.35 -8.39 -0.86
C ASP A 321 -16.62 -9.22 -1.92
N TYR A 322 -16.85 -10.53 -1.91
CA TYR A 322 -16.33 -11.47 -2.90
C TYR A 322 -16.71 -11.01 -4.31
N GLY A 323 -15.80 -11.17 -5.26
CA GLY A 323 -16.02 -10.72 -6.64
C GLY A 323 -16.07 -9.22 -6.86
N TYR A 324 -15.78 -8.39 -5.84
CA TYR A 324 -16.05 -6.96 -5.88
C TYR A 324 -17.55 -6.68 -6.17
N ASP A 325 -18.46 -7.45 -5.55
CA ASP A 325 -19.90 -7.18 -5.67
C ASP A 325 -20.26 -5.87 -4.95
N GLU A 326 -20.69 -4.89 -5.74
CA GLU A 326 -21.08 -3.54 -5.29
C GLU A 326 -22.60 -3.40 -5.07
N SER A 327 -23.38 -4.44 -5.35
CA SER A 327 -24.86 -4.41 -5.35
C SER A 327 -25.52 -5.45 -4.45
N GLY A 328 -24.78 -6.45 -3.99
CA GLY A 328 -25.28 -7.53 -3.17
C GLY A 328 -25.70 -7.10 -1.76
N GLN A 329 -26.78 -7.70 -1.25
CA GLN A 329 -27.36 -7.35 0.06
C GLN A 329 -26.43 -7.63 1.26
N ARG A 330 -25.41 -8.48 1.09
CA ARG A 330 -24.41 -8.74 2.14
C ARG A 330 -23.60 -7.49 2.45
N GLY A 331 -23.32 -6.69 1.43
CA GLY A 331 -22.62 -5.42 1.53
C GLY A 331 -21.19 -5.52 2.05
N GLY A 332 -20.55 -6.69 2.01
CA GLY A 332 -19.15 -6.84 2.35
C GLY A 332 -18.82 -7.90 3.40
N ASP A 333 -17.52 -8.15 3.50
CA ASP A 333 -16.88 -9.10 4.40
C ASP A 333 -15.71 -8.41 5.10
N LEU A 334 -15.62 -8.51 6.44
CA LEU A 334 -14.58 -7.82 7.20
C LEU A 334 -13.16 -8.33 6.88
N SER A 335 -12.97 -9.62 6.60
CA SER A 335 -11.65 -10.13 6.19
C SER A 335 -11.22 -9.61 4.82
N VAL A 336 -12.15 -9.50 3.85
CA VAL A 336 -11.87 -8.84 2.56
C VAL A 336 -11.56 -7.37 2.80
N THR A 337 -12.40 -6.68 3.56
CA THR A 337 -12.28 -5.24 3.85
C THR A 337 -10.97 -4.90 4.53
N ALA A 338 -10.49 -5.74 5.46
CA ALA A 338 -9.21 -5.54 6.14
C ALA A 338 -8.02 -5.55 5.17
N TRP A 339 -8.00 -6.47 4.20
CA TRP A 339 -6.97 -6.46 3.15
C TRP A 339 -7.06 -5.24 2.24
N GLN A 340 -8.27 -4.79 1.88
CA GLN A 340 -8.42 -3.57 1.08
C GLN A 340 -7.92 -2.34 1.83
N LEU A 341 -8.26 -2.20 3.11
CA LEU A 341 -7.75 -1.12 3.96
C LEU A 341 -6.22 -1.15 4.08
N GLY A 342 -5.62 -2.32 4.28
CA GLY A 342 -4.16 -2.49 4.29
C GLY A 342 -3.51 -2.06 2.97
N ALA A 343 -4.09 -2.45 1.84
CA ALA A 343 -3.61 -2.06 0.51
C ALA A 343 -3.74 -0.54 0.26
N LEU A 344 -4.84 0.08 0.67
CA LEU A 344 -5.06 1.52 0.54
C LEU A 344 -4.13 2.32 1.46
N ALA A 345 -3.91 1.85 2.68
CA ALA A 345 -2.94 2.46 3.61
C ALA A 345 -1.52 2.38 3.06
N ALA A 346 -1.11 1.25 2.49
CA ALA A 346 0.18 1.11 1.82
C ALA A 346 0.28 2.02 0.58
N CYS A 347 -0.79 2.12 -0.24
CA CYS A 347 -0.85 3.07 -1.36
C CYS A 347 -0.66 4.51 -0.88
N GLN A 348 -1.33 4.91 0.20
CA GLN A 348 -1.19 6.24 0.80
C GLN A 348 0.24 6.51 1.24
N LYS A 349 0.87 5.57 1.97
CA LYS A 349 2.27 5.65 2.41
C LYS A 349 3.26 5.71 1.23
N SER A 350 2.92 5.10 0.09
CA SER A 350 3.74 5.17 -1.14
C SER A 350 3.58 6.49 -1.94
N GLY A 351 2.68 7.38 -1.52
CA GLY A 351 2.47 8.67 -2.16
C GLY A 351 1.84 8.59 -3.55
N VAL A 352 1.14 7.50 -3.90
CA VAL A 352 0.36 7.47 -5.15
C VAL A 352 -0.95 8.25 -4.99
N PRO A 353 -1.31 9.13 -5.94
CA PRO A 353 -2.50 9.98 -5.80
C PRO A 353 -3.77 9.20 -6.18
N LEU A 354 -4.47 8.66 -5.18
CA LEU A 354 -5.75 7.97 -5.35
C LEU A 354 -6.92 8.95 -5.21
N ARG A 355 -7.82 8.99 -6.20
CA ARG A 355 -9.01 9.85 -6.15
C ARG A 355 -10.01 9.28 -5.13
N ASN A 356 -10.64 10.15 -4.34
CA ASN A 356 -11.64 9.81 -3.33
C ASN A 356 -11.15 8.92 -2.17
N LEU A 357 -9.83 8.77 -2.00
CA LEU A 357 -9.24 7.92 -0.96
C LEU A 357 -9.78 8.21 0.43
N THR A 358 -9.77 9.48 0.85
CA THR A 358 -10.21 9.89 2.21
C THR A 358 -11.65 9.47 2.50
N LEU A 359 -12.57 9.67 1.55
CA LEU A 359 -13.97 9.28 1.71
C LEU A 359 -14.12 7.75 1.73
N CYS A 360 -13.39 7.06 0.86
CA CYS A 360 -13.38 5.59 0.80
C CYS A 360 -12.90 4.99 2.13
N MET A 361 -11.76 5.45 2.65
CA MET A 361 -11.20 5.03 3.94
C MET A 361 -12.18 5.29 5.08
N LYS A 362 -12.79 6.50 5.13
CA LYS A 362 -13.77 6.83 6.16
C LYS A 362 -14.95 5.83 6.17
N LYS A 363 -15.57 5.58 5.02
CA LYS A 363 -16.68 4.63 4.89
C LYS A 363 -16.28 3.21 5.30
N ALA A 364 -15.07 2.80 4.95
CA ALA A 364 -14.54 1.49 5.30
C ALA A 364 -14.34 1.34 6.81
N LEU A 365 -13.79 2.35 7.48
CA LEU A 365 -13.64 2.34 8.95
C LEU A 365 -15.00 2.33 9.66
N ASP A 366 -15.99 3.08 9.15
CA ASP A 366 -17.38 3.04 9.66
C ASP A 366 -18.02 1.65 9.45
N TYR A 367 -17.72 0.97 8.34
CA TYR A 367 -18.15 -0.41 8.10
C TYR A 367 -17.52 -1.36 9.13
N VAL A 368 -16.19 -1.26 9.35
CA VAL A 368 -15.44 -2.07 10.32
C VAL A 368 -16.05 -1.93 11.71
N GLU A 369 -16.21 -0.70 12.22
CA GLU A 369 -16.78 -0.45 13.55
C GLU A 369 -18.17 -1.10 13.72
N LYS A 370 -19.03 -1.03 12.69
CA LYS A 370 -20.37 -1.65 12.70
C LYS A 370 -20.34 -3.18 12.74
N ARG A 371 -19.20 -3.84 12.57
CA ARG A 371 -19.05 -5.29 12.75
C ARG A 371 -18.81 -5.69 14.20
N GLN A 372 -18.57 -4.73 15.10
CA GLN A 372 -18.32 -5.03 16.50
C GLN A 372 -19.60 -5.45 17.27
N GLY A 373 -19.54 -6.60 17.94
CA GLY A 373 -20.53 -7.09 18.88
C GLY A 373 -20.54 -6.32 20.20
N SER A 374 -21.56 -6.56 21.03
CA SER A 374 -21.67 -5.94 22.36
C SER A 374 -20.61 -6.43 23.35
N ASP A 375 -19.98 -7.58 23.08
CA ASP A 375 -18.90 -8.16 23.88
C ASP A 375 -17.50 -7.67 23.47
N GLY A 376 -17.40 -6.85 22.42
CA GLY A 376 -16.17 -6.23 21.94
C GLY A 376 -15.50 -6.95 20.76
N GLY A 377 -15.91 -8.17 20.40
CA GLY A 377 -15.33 -8.87 19.26
C GLY A 377 -15.93 -8.44 17.92
N PHE A 378 -15.19 -8.62 16.83
CA PHE A 378 -15.64 -8.26 15.49
C PHE A 378 -16.08 -9.48 14.67
N GLY A 379 -17.28 -9.37 14.10
CA GLY A 379 -17.84 -10.37 13.18
C GLY A 379 -17.40 -10.20 11.72
N TYR A 380 -17.67 -11.21 10.90
CA TYR A 380 -17.38 -11.25 9.47
C TYR A 380 -18.32 -10.39 8.64
N SER A 381 -19.63 -10.63 8.76
CA SER A 381 -20.63 -10.00 7.90
C SER A 381 -21.80 -9.43 8.69
N GLY A 382 -22.14 -10.03 9.82
CA GLY A 382 -23.07 -9.52 10.81
C GLY A 382 -22.34 -8.88 11.99
N ARG A 383 -23.06 -8.05 12.73
CA ARG A 383 -22.55 -7.42 13.95
C ARG A 383 -22.27 -8.49 15.01
N GLY A 384 -21.01 -8.64 15.41
CA GLY A 384 -20.61 -9.63 16.42
C GLY A 384 -20.99 -11.05 16.05
N ASP A 385 -21.03 -11.40 14.77
CA ASP A 385 -21.24 -12.79 14.38
C ASP A 385 -20.02 -13.65 14.76
N THR A 386 -20.26 -14.94 15.02
CA THR A 386 -19.20 -15.89 15.37
C THR A 386 -19.19 -17.02 14.37
N HIS A 387 -18.07 -17.18 13.68
CA HIS A 387 -17.88 -18.22 12.67
C HIS A 387 -16.92 -19.32 13.14
N SER A 388 -16.13 -19.08 14.21
CA SER A 388 -15.25 -20.10 14.77
C SER A 388 -16.04 -21.10 15.63
N PRO A 389 -15.77 -22.42 15.53
CA PRO A 389 -16.44 -23.45 16.34
C PRO A 389 -16.30 -23.26 17.85
N ASN A 390 -15.28 -22.54 18.31
CA ASN A 390 -14.99 -22.32 19.73
C ASN A 390 -15.60 -21.02 20.29
N GLY A 391 -16.49 -20.36 19.54
CA GLY A 391 -17.14 -19.14 19.99
C GLY A 391 -16.26 -17.87 19.94
N TYR A 392 -15.10 -17.91 19.26
CA TYR A 392 -14.20 -16.77 19.14
C TYR A 392 -14.46 -15.93 17.88
N HIS A 393 -14.41 -14.60 18.04
CA HIS A 393 -14.47 -13.63 16.95
C HIS A 393 -13.10 -13.50 16.27
N THR A 394 -12.77 -14.43 15.36
CA THR A 394 -11.48 -14.49 14.63
C THR A 394 -11.03 -13.17 14.01
N LEU A 395 -11.95 -12.28 13.59
CA LEU A 395 -11.59 -11.00 12.96
C LEU A 395 -11.41 -9.84 13.94
N THR A 396 -11.40 -10.11 15.25
CA THR A 396 -11.22 -9.04 16.25
C THR A 396 -9.90 -8.30 16.05
N GLY A 397 -8.79 -9.03 15.86
CA GLY A 397 -7.50 -8.40 15.54
C GLY A 397 -7.53 -7.58 14.25
N ALA A 398 -8.27 -8.04 13.23
CA ALA A 398 -8.39 -7.31 11.96
C ALA A 398 -9.17 -6.00 12.12
N GLY A 399 -10.28 -6.02 12.87
CA GLY A 399 -11.05 -4.82 13.21
C GLY A 399 -10.24 -3.82 14.02
N MET A 400 -9.46 -4.29 15.00
CA MET A 400 -8.55 -3.47 15.80
C MET A 400 -7.51 -2.77 14.92
N LEU A 401 -6.74 -3.56 14.14
CA LEU A 401 -5.68 -3.05 13.27
C LEU A 401 -6.23 -2.02 12.28
N CYS A 402 -7.38 -2.29 11.66
CA CYS A 402 -8.00 -1.35 10.72
C CYS A 402 -8.33 0.00 11.37
N LEU A 403 -8.90 -0.02 12.58
CA LEU A 403 -9.22 1.20 13.30
C LEU A 403 -7.96 1.93 13.77
N GLU A 404 -6.95 1.22 14.27
CA GLU A 404 -5.67 1.79 14.69
C GLU A 404 -4.95 2.49 13.53
N GLU A 405 -4.70 1.78 12.42
CA GLU A 405 -4.08 2.34 11.21
C GLU A 405 -4.93 3.44 10.55
N GLY A 406 -6.25 3.41 10.80
CA GLY A 406 -7.18 4.44 10.34
C GLY A 406 -7.20 5.71 11.21
N GLY A 407 -6.33 5.83 12.21
CA GLY A 407 -6.28 6.97 13.14
C GLY A 407 -7.40 6.96 14.21
N ARG A 408 -8.06 5.81 14.40
CA ARG A 408 -9.17 5.59 15.33
C ARG A 408 -8.77 4.71 16.53
N GLY A 409 -7.47 4.51 16.76
CA GLY A 409 -6.95 3.70 17.87
C GLY A 409 -7.38 4.15 19.27
N GLY A 410 -7.66 5.45 19.43
CA GLY A 410 -8.16 6.04 20.68
C GLY A 410 -9.65 5.80 20.97
N GLU A 411 -10.39 5.10 20.10
CA GLU A 411 -11.83 4.95 20.24
C GLU A 411 -12.27 3.85 21.23
N PRO A 412 -13.48 3.94 21.80
CA PRO A 412 -14.02 2.90 22.68
C PRO A 412 -14.05 1.50 22.04
N ALA A 413 -14.31 1.41 20.74
CA ALA A 413 -14.36 0.16 20.00
C ALA A 413 -13.03 -0.60 20.05
N VAL A 414 -11.91 0.10 19.90
CA VAL A 414 -10.58 -0.51 19.98
C VAL A 414 -10.32 -1.00 21.40
N ARG A 415 -10.65 -0.21 22.44
CA ARG A 415 -10.50 -0.62 23.85
C ARG A 415 -11.34 -1.84 24.23
N SER A 416 -12.58 -1.95 23.76
CA SER A 416 -13.44 -3.11 24.04
C SER A 416 -12.91 -4.37 23.35
N ALA A 417 -12.37 -4.23 22.14
CA ALA A 417 -11.76 -5.32 21.41
C ALA A 417 -10.48 -5.84 22.09
N PHE A 418 -9.63 -4.95 22.60
CA PHE A 418 -8.47 -5.36 23.42
C PHE A 418 -8.90 -6.21 24.62
N LYS A 419 -9.92 -5.77 25.38
CA LYS A 419 -10.45 -6.54 26.51
C LYS A 419 -11.03 -7.89 26.08
N TYR A 420 -11.64 -7.94 24.90
CA TYR A 420 -12.12 -9.20 24.33
C TYR A 420 -10.96 -10.16 24.06
N VAL A 421 -9.93 -9.71 23.33
CA VAL A 421 -8.73 -10.51 22.99
C VAL A 421 -8.01 -10.98 24.25
N GLU A 422 -7.74 -10.09 25.21
CA GLU A 422 -7.08 -10.42 26.49
C GLU A 422 -7.81 -11.55 27.23
N LYS A 423 -9.14 -11.51 27.25
CA LYS A 423 -9.97 -12.48 27.97
C LYS A 423 -10.22 -13.79 27.19
N LYS A 424 -10.25 -13.73 25.86
CA LYS A 424 -10.82 -14.80 25.03
C LYS A 424 -9.85 -15.44 24.05
N SER A 425 -8.77 -14.75 23.66
CA SER A 425 -7.81 -15.26 22.69
C SER A 425 -7.09 -16.50 23.23
N ARG A 426 -6.89 -17.47 22.35
CA ARG A 426 -6.28 -18.78 22.62
C ARG A 426 -5.35 -19.12 21.47
N PHE A 427 -4.24 -19.78 21.78
CA PHE A 427 -3.33 -20.28 20.78
C PHE A 427 -2.63 -21.55 21.25
N HIS A 428 -2.74 -22.61 20.45
CA HIS A 428 -1.92 -23.80 20.62
C HIS A 428 -1.58 -24.39 19.26
N PHE A 429 -0.31 -24.34 18.85
CA PHE A 429 0.09 -24.69 17.48
C PHE A 429 -0.32 -26.12 17.09
N ASN A 430 -0.14 -27.06 18.03
CA ASN A 430 -0.47 -28.48 17.85
C ASN A 430 -1.89 -28.84 18.36
N GLY A 431 -2.80 -27.87 18.46
CA GLY A 431 -4.19 -28.10 18.85
C GLY A 431 -5.20 -27.30 18.05
N GLU A 432 -6.48 -27.46 18.40
CA GLU A 432 -7.60 -26.89 17.64
C GLU A 432 -7.57 -25.35 17.67
N ASP A 433 -6.98 -24.71 18.67
CA ASP A 433 -6.92 -23.24 18.74
C ASP A 433 -5.74 -22.64 17.92
N CYS A 434 -5.26 -23.30 16.86
CA CYS A 434 -4.24 -22.76 15.96
C CYS A 434 -4.85 -21.98 14.78
N ASP A 435 -5.40 -20.80 15.04
CA ASP A 435 -5.89 -19.89 14.01
C ASP A 435 -4.79 -18.91 13.54
N LEU A 436 -3.87 -19.38 12.68
CA LEU A 436 -2.76 -18.56 12.20
C LEU A 436 -3.22 -17.26 11.50
N TYR A 437 -4.38 -17.27 10.85
CA TYR A 437 -4.91 -16.07 10.17
C TYR A 437 -5.42 -15.04 11.16
N GLY A 438 -6.18 -15.45 12.19
CA GLY A 438 -6.59 -14.56 13.28
C GLY A 438 -5.37 -14.00 14.03
N HIS A 439 -4.40 -14.87 14.33
CA HIS A 439 -3.18 -14.49 15.06
C HIS A 439 -2.24 -13.60 14.26
N TYR A 440 -2.27 -13.64 12.93
CA TYR A 440 -1.58 -12.64 12.10
C TYR A 440 -2.06 -11.22 12.42
N TYR A 441 -3.37 -10.98 12.41
CA TYR A 441 -3.90 -9.66 12.72
C TYR A 441 -3.77 -9.29 14.21
N GLU A 442 -4.00 -10.23 15.12
CA GLU A 442 -3.79 -9.98 16.56
C GLU A 442 -2.35 -9.59 16.86
N SER A 443 -1.37 -10.24 16.22
CA SER A 443 0.05 -9.93 16.43
C SER A 443 0.40 -8.52 15.94
N LEU A 444 -0.14 -8.08 14.80
CA LEU A 444 0.06 -6.70 14.31
C LEU A 444 -0.60 -5.67 15.24
N ALA A 445 -1.88 -5.84 15.59
CA ALA A 445 -2.62 -4.90 16.43
C ALA A 445 -2.05 -4.80 17.85
N LEU A 446 -1.75 -5.93 18.48
CA LEU A 446 -1.16 -5.96 19.82
C LEU A 446 0.28 -5.47 19.80
N GLY A 447 1.05 -5.79 18.76
CA GLY A 447 2.42 -5.30 18.58
C GLY A 447 2.47 -3.78 18.47
N GLN A 448 1.58 -3.18 17.68
CA GLN A 448 1.43 -1.72 17.56
C GLN A 448 1.12 -1.05 18.90
N ARG A 449 0.25 -1.66 19.71
CA ARG A 449 -0.09 -1.15 21.05
C ARG A 449 1.01 -1.34 22.08
N GLY A 450 1.77 -2.43 21.99
CA GLY A 450 2.76 -2.82 22.99
C GLY A 450 2.14 -3.12 24.37
N GLY A 451 2.96 -2.99 25.42
CA GLY A 451 2.56 -3.19 26.82
C GLY A 451 2.21 -4.63 27.19
N ASP A 452 1.51 -4.82 28.31
CA ASP A 452 1.23 -6.14 28.89
C ASP A 452 0.45 -7.08 27.95
N ALA A 453 -0.45 -6.52 27.15
CA ALA A 453 -1.24 -7.30 26.19
C ALA A 453 -0.36 -7.91 25.11
N TRP A 454 0.61 -7.14 24.59
CA TRP A 454 1.63 -7.64 23.68
C TRP A 454 2.49 -8.71 24.34
N GLN A 455 2.99 -8.46 25.56
CA GLN A 455 3.83 -9.40 26.30
C GLN A 455 3.12 -10.74 26.54
N LEU A 456 1.83 -10.72 26.88
CA LEU A 456 1.02 -11.92 27.09
C LEU A 456 0.79 -12.70 25.79
N HIS A 457 0.55 -11.98 24.69
CA HIS A 457 0.34 -12.58 23.37
C HIS A 457 1.62 -13.20 22.82
N GLN A 458 2.72 -12.46 22.82
CA GLN A 458 3.99 -12.92 22.26
C GLN A 458 4.55 -14.12 23.03
N ALA A 459 4.43 -14.14 24.37
CA ALA A 459 4.78 -15.29 25.20
C ALA A 459 3.93 -16.56 24.90
N ARG A 460 2.69 -16.38 24.41
CA ARG A 460 1.81 -17.49 24.03
C ARG A 460 2.10 -18.01 22.63
N VAL A 461 2.31 -17.13 21.67
CA VAL A 461 2.33 -17.46 20.24
C VAL A 461 3.74 -17.76 19.73
N MET A 462 4.71 -16.89 20.03
CA MET A 462 5.99 -16.87 19.34
C MET A 462 6.86 -18.11 19.61
N PRO A 463 7.00 -18.60 20.86
CA PRO A 463 7.77 -19.82 21.12
C PRO A 463 7.22 -21.03 20.36
N GLN A 464 5.89 -21.15 20.28
CA GLN A 464 5.25 -22.26 19.57
C GLN A 464 5.47 -22.19 18.05
N LEU A 465 5.63 -21.00 17.46
CA LEU A 465 6.03 -20.89 16.05
C LEU A 465 7.47 -21.35 15.85
N ILE A 466 8.39 -20.94 16.72
CA ILE A 466 9.81 -21.30 16.64
C ILE A 466 9.98 -22.83 16.81
N GLU A 467 9.36 -23.44 17.81
CA GLU A 467 9.43 -24.88 18.09
C GLU A 467 8.82 -25.77 17.00
N ASN A 468 7.92 -25.21 16.18
CA ASN A 468 7.21 -25.94 15.12
C ASN A 468 7.71 -25.60 13.70
N GLN A 469 8.83 -24.90 13.58
CA GLN A 469 9.55 -24.79 12.32
C GLN A 469 10.28 -26.12 12.00
N ASN A 470 10.31 -26.48 10.73
CA ASN A 470 11.07 -27.59 10.19
C ASN A 470 12.51 -27.15 9.87
N PRO A 471 13.48 -28.09 9.79
CA PRO A 471 14.87 -27.76 9.47
C PRO A 471 15.10 -27.07 8.12
N ASP A 472 14.15 -27.19 7.18
CA ASP A 472 14.20 -26.53 5.87
C ASP A 472 13.66 -25.09 5.89
N GLY A 473 13.22 -24.59 7.04
CA GLY A 473 12.64 -23.25 7.22
C GLY A 473 11.12 -23.18 7.03
N SER A 474 10.47 -24.24 6.54
CA SER A 474 9.00 -24.31 6.51
C SER A 474 8.40 -24.59 7.89
N TRP A 475 7.08 -24.47 8.05
CA TRP A 475 6.37 -24.81 9.29
C TRP A 475 5.56 -26.10 9.16
N LYS A 476 5.49 -26.86 10.27
CA LYS A 476 4.67 -28.07 10.41
C LYS A 476 3.19 -27.80 10.14
N VAL A 477 2.45 -28.85 9.81
CA VAL A 477 0.98 -28.76 9.67
C VAL A 477 0.37 -28.41 11.03
N PRO A 478 -0.38 -27.30 11.17
CA PRO A 478 -0.93 -26.90 12.45
C PRO A 478 -2.12 -27.77 12.86
N GLY A 479 -2.44 -27.77 14.15
CA GLY A 479 -3.56 -28.51 14.71
C GLY A 479 -3.22 -29.88 15.28
N GLY A 480 -1.98 -30.37 15.11
CA GLY A 480 -1.56 -31.67 15.64
C GLY A 480 -2.41 -32.84 15.13
N GLY A 481 -2.91 -32.74 13.90
CA GLY A 481 -3.85 -33.69 13.30
C GLY A 481 -5.33 -33.41 13.57
N LYS A 482 -5.65 -32.41 14.40
CA LYS A 482 -7.02 -31.91 14.61
C LYS A 482 -7.34 -30.77 13.65
N LYS A 483 -8.62 -30.58 13.36
CA LYS A 483 -9.10 -29.45 12.55
C LYS A 483 -9.01 -28.16 13.38
N PRO A 484 -8.28 -27.12 12.94
CA PRO A 484 -8.25 -25.86 13.67
C PRO A 484 -9.62 -25.16 13.70
N ASN A 485 -9.91 -24.51 14.82
CA ASN A 485 -11.01 -23.61 15.10
C ASN A 485 -10.79 -22.26 14.39
N ALA A 486 -10.66 -22.31 13.06
CA ALA A 486 -10.44 -21.16 12.20
C ALA A 486 -11.45 -21.19 11.05
N VAL A 487 -11.94 -20.02 10.66
CA VAL A 487 -12.97 -19.87 9.62
C VAL A 487 -12.42 -20.13 8.23
N ALA A 488 -11.14 -19.84 8.01
CA ALA A 488 -10.43 -20.03 6.74
C ALA A 488 -9.10 -20.77 6.95
N ALA A 489 -9.16 -22.02 7.40
CA ALA A 489 -8.00 -22.85 7.74
C ALA A 489 -7.18 -23.36 6.54
N ALA A 490 -7.13 -22.63 5.42
CA ALA A 490 -6.41 -23.03 4.20
C ALA A 490 -4.89 -23.22 4.45
N PHE A 491 -4.34 -22.60 5.50
CA PHE A 491 -2.96 -22.80 5.96
C PHE A 491 -2.68 -24.24 6.44
N THR A 492 -3.71 -25.05 6.71
CA THR A 492 -3.51 -26.47 7.04
C THR A 492 -3.05 -27.29 5.84
N SER A 493 -3.58 -27.00 4.65
CA SER A 493 -3.28 -27.71 3.40
C SER A 493 -2.32 -26.96 2.47
N ASN A 494 -2.25 -25.64 2.56
CA ASN A 494 -1.36 -24.81 1.75
C ASN A 494 -0.11 -24.40 2.57
N VAL A 495 1.00 -25.12 2.33
CA VAL A 495 2.29 -24.89 3.01
C VAL A 495 2.84 -23.49 2.76
N HIS A 496 2.69 -22.94 1.55
CA HIS A 496 3.16 -21.60 1.21
C HIS A 496 2.40 -20.53 2.01
N TYR A 497 1.08 -20.63 2.02
CA TYR A 497 0.22 -19.71 2.78
C TYR A 497 0.54 -19.78 4.28
N ARG A 498 0.73 -20.99 4.82
CA ARG A 498 1.16 -21.19 6.20
C ARG A 498 2.49 -20.53 6.52
N ASN A 499 3.51 -20.77 5.70
CA ASN A 499 4.84 -20.22 5.92
C ASN A 499 4.81 -18.69 5.92
N CYS A 500 4.07 -18.09 4.98
CA CYS A 500 3.88 -16.64 4.95
C CYS A 500 3.19 -16.13 6.22
N LEU A 501 2.13 -16.78 6.72
CA LEU A 501 1.48 -16.34 7.96
C LEU A 501 2.42 -16.45 9.17
N CYS A 502 3.18 -17.54 9.31
CA CYS A 502 4.15 -17.68 10.40
C CYS A 502 5.24 -16.60 10.34
N LEU A 503 5.77 -16.30 9.16
CA LEU A 503 6.74 -15.22 8.95
C LEU A 503 6.14 -13.86 9.34
N LEU A 504 4.96 -13.53 8.82
CA LEU A 504 4.29 -12.26 9.10
C LEU A 504 3.95 -12.08 10.59
N ILE A 505 3.65 -13.18 11.31
CA ILE A 505 3.50 -13.16 12.76
C ILE A 505 4.84 -12.87 13.44
N LEU A 506 5.91 -13.61 13.11
CA LEU A 506 7.22 -13.40 13.74
C LEU A 506 7.80 -12.01 13.46
N GLU A 507 7.51 -11.44 12.29
CA GLU A 507 7.92 -10.08 11.91
C GLU A 507 7.21 -8.98 12.71
N SER A 508 6.15 -9.30 13.47
CA SER A 508 5.40 -8.29 14.23
C SER A 508 6.23 -7.55 15.28
N TYR A 509 7.37 -8.10 15.72
CA TYR A 509 8.33 -7.41 16.59
C TYR A 509 8.88 -6.09 16.00
N TYR A 510 8.91 -5.96 14.68
CA TYR A 510 9.52 -4.82 13.98
C TYR A 510 8.72 -4.32 12.77
N ARG A 511 7.55 -4.91 12.50
CA ARG A 511 6.63 -4.47 11.43
C ARG A 511 6.05 -3.09 11.70
N ILE A 512 5.80 -2.78 12.95
CA ILE A 512 5.18 -1.54 13.42
C ILE A 512 6.00 -1.04 14.60
N VAL A 513 6.30 0.25 14.62
CA VAL A 513 6.98 0.90 15.75
C VAL A 513 5.88 1.55 16.57
N PRO A 514 5.77 1.27 17.88
CA PRO A 514 4.84 1.99 18.75
C PRO A 514 5.14 3.49 18.71
N GLU A 515 4.10 4.32 18.51
CA GLU A 515 4.21 5.79 18.49
C GLU A 515 4.51 6.39 19.88
#